data_AF-A0A6I5KTI1-F1
#
_entry.id   AF-A0A6I5KTI1-F1
#
_cell.length_a   1.000
_cell.length_b   1.000
_cell.length_c   1.000
_cell.angle_alpha   90.00
_cell.angle_beta   90.00
_cell.angle_gamma   90.00
#
_symmetry.space_group_name_H-M   'P 1'
#
loop_
_entity.id
_entity.type
_entity.pdbx_description
1 polymer ?
#
loop_
_entity_poly.entity_id
_entity_poly.type
_entity_poly.pdbx_seq_one_letter_code
_entity_poly.pdbx_strand_id
1 'polypeptide(L)'
;MGRKVFVTYKYGDTHVQDLNVYEESWFGIQKVPTKARHYVNELTSILDKGDNIYKGENDGESLANFSDEYIASTLRDKIYDSSITIVLVSKGMKDIFINEKDQWMPWEISYSLKESTRNGRTSLSNGVVVVVLPDEYGSYGYYLNFDGICNCINYNTDFLFQILRDNMFNIKIPDTYLCSNGSTIFRGDFSYIPSIKWEDFKINPNMYLDKAIKLRDQKEQYNITKTVK
;
A
#
# COMPACT_ATOMS: atom_id res chain seq x y z
N MET A 1 2.48 19.69 9.43
CA MET A 1 3.64 19.05 10.08
C MET A 1 4.07 17.91 9.18
N GLY A 2 5.32 17.90 8.71
CA GLY A 2 5.76 16.94 7.70
C GLY A 2 5.68 15.50 8.20
N ARG A 3 5.03 14.62 7.43
CA ARG A 3 4.86 13.20 7.76
C ARG A 3 6.02 12.42 7.16
N LYS A 4 6.56 11.46 7.91
CA LYS A 4 7.57 10.52 7.40
C LYS A 4 6.83 9.33 6.77
N VAL A 5 6.99 9.14 5.48
CA VAL A 5 6.19 8.20 4.68
C VAL A 5 7.10 7.11 4.12
N PHE A 6 6.81 5.88 4.52
CA PHE A 6 7.39 4.68 3.93
C PHE A 6 6.51 4.20 2.76
N VAL A 7 7.11 3.63 1.72
CA VAL A 7 6.36 3.10 0.56
C VAL A 7 6.84 1.69 0.25
N THR A 8 5.90 0.75 0.17
CA THR A 8 6.12 -0.66 -0.18
C THR A 8 5.36 -1.02 -1.46
N TYR A 9 6.03 -1.71 -2.39
CA TYR A 9 5.55 -2.02 -3.74
C TYR A 9 6.45 -3.09 -4.38
N LYS A 10 5.97 -3.75 -5.44
CA LYS A 10 6.80 -4.66 -6.26
C LYS A 10 7.50 -3.87 -7.36
N TYR A 11 8.81 -3.61 -7.19
CA TYR A 11 9.60 -2.75 -8.08
C TYR A 11 9.39 -2.98 -9.58
N GLY A 12 9.51 -4.24 -10.01
CA GLY A 12 9.49 -4.63 -11.42
C GLY A 12 8.11 -4.95 -12.00
N ASP A 13 7.02 -4.71 -11.26
CA ASP A 13 5.70 -5.04 -11.79
C ASP A 13 5.28 -4.08 -12.90
N THR A 14 5.00 -4.64 -14.08
CA THR A 14 4.58 -3.91 -15.29
C THR A 14 3.07 -3.98 -15.55
N HIS A 15 2.29 -4.67 -14.70
CA HIS A 15 0.83 -4.77 -14.84
C HIS A 15 0.13 -3.49 -14.33
N VAL A 16 0.55 -2.35 -14.86
CA VAL A 16 0.10 -1.00 -14.48
C VAL A 16 -0.13 -0.15 -15.74
N GLN A 17 -0.96 0.90 -15.64
CA GLN A 17 -1.21 1.79 -16.75
C GLN A 17 0.07 2.49 -17.21
N ASP A 18 0.23 2.60 -18.52
CA ASP A 18 1.38 3.24 -19.16
C ASP A 18 1.42 4.75 -18.89
N LEU A 19 2.52 5.22 -18.30
CA LEU A 19 2.81 6.63 -18.04
C LEU A 19 3.60 7.29 -19.18
N ASN A 20 3.80 6.60 -20.31
CA ASN A 20 4.62 7.06 -21.44
C ASN A 20 6.06 7.40 -21.03
N VAL A 21 6.71 6.48 -20.31
CA VAL A 21 8.08 6.67 -19.83
C VAL A 21 9.09 6.42 -20.95
N TYR A 22 10.09 7.30 -21.03
CA TYR A 22 11.24 7.16 -21.91
C TYR A 22 12.52 7.20 -21.08
N GLU A 23 13.44 6.28 -21.35
CA GLU A 23 14.74 6.19 -20.68
C GLU A 23 15.88 6.29 -21.72
N GLU A 24 17.01 6.85 -21.31
CA GLU A 24 18.22 6.84 -22.12
C GLU A 24 18.83 5.44 -22.15
N SER A 25 19.10 4.95 -23.36
CA SER A 25 19.83 3.70 -23.59
C SER A 25 21.04 3.96 -24.48
N TRP A 26 21.90 2.94 -24.63
CA TRP A 26 23.01 2.98 -25.60
C TRP A 26 22.55 3.34 -27.03
N PHE A 27 21.30 3.03 -27.38
CA PHE A 27 20.70 3.29 -28.68
C PHE A 27 19.84 4.57 -28.72
N GLY A 28 20.02 5.47 -27.75
CA GLY A 28 19.24 6.71 -27.59
C GLY A 28 18.05 6.57 -26.67
N ILE A 29 17.19 7.59 -26.66
CA ILE A 29 15.97 7.65 -25.83
C ILE A 29 14.94 6.66 -26.39
N GLN A 30 14.52 5.70 -25.58
CA GLN A 30 13.55 4.69 -25.97
C GLN A 30 12.39 4.61 -24.98
N LYS A 31 11.21 4.30 -25.49
CA LYS A 31 10.04 4.02 -24.64
C LYS A 31 10.26 2.71 -23.90
N VAL A 32 10.13 2.74 -22.58
CA VAL A 32 10.25 1.56 -21.71
C VAL A 32 8.87 1.17 -21.16
N PRO A 33 8.65 -0.11 -20.83
CA PRO A 33 7.42 -0.49 -20.14
C PRO A 33 7.33 0.22 -18.79
N THR A 34 6.18 0.84 -18.54
CA THR A 34 5.89 1.42 -17.23
C THR A 34 5.88 0.31 -16.17
N LYS A 35 6.38 0.65 -14.99
CA LYS A 35 6.57 -0.24 -13.83
C LYS A 35 5.98 0.46 -12.61
N ALA A 36 5.65 -0.29 -11.56
CA ALA A 36 5.25 0.29 -10.28
C ALA A 36 6.28 1.30 -9.73
N ARG A 37 7.59 1.12 -9.99
CA ARG A 37 8.63 2.12 -9.65
C ARG A 37 8.35 3.51 -10.25
N HIS A 38 7.85 3.59 -11.47
CA HIS A 38 7.55 4.88 -12.10
C HIS A 38 6.43 5.63 -11.37
N TYR A 39 5.43 4.90 -10.86
CA TYR A 39 4.41 5.48 -9.96
C TYR A 39 5.00 5.96 -8.64
N VAL A 40 6.04 5.29 -8.12
CA VAL A 40 6.75 5.76 -6.91
C VAL A 40 7.50 7.07 -7.17
N ASN A 41 8.06 7.27 -8.36
CA ASN A 41 8.69 8.53 -8.74
C ASN A 41 7.65 9.69 -8.77
N GLU A 42 6.47 9.44 -9.35
CA GLU A 42 5.36 10.39 -9.30
C GLU A 42 4.89 10.65 -7.87
N LEU A 43 4.75 9.59 -7.06
CA LEU A 43 4.34 9.67 -5.67
C LEU A 43 5.32 10.52 -4.85
N THR A 44 6.62 10.35 -5.06
CA THR A 44 7.66 11.14 -4.39
C THR A 44 7.48 12.63 -4.72
N SER A 45 7.29 12.95 -6.00
CA SER A 45 7.02 14.32 -6.45
C SER A 45 5.73 14.92 -5.86
N ILE A 46 4.72 14.08 -5.59
CA ILE A 46 3.47 14.49 -4.93
C ILE A 46 3.70 14.74 -3.43
N LEU A 47 4.44 13.87 -2.77
CA LEU A 47 4.72 13.94 -1.33
C LEU A 47 5.60 15.14 -0.98
N ASP A 48 6.61 15.45 -1.80
CA ASP A 48 7.54 16.57 -1.61
C ASP A 48 6.81 17.93 -1.65
N LYS A 49 5.77 18.06 -2.49
CA LYS A 49 4.91 19.26 -2.55
C LYS A 49 4.11 19.48 -1.26
N GLY A 50 3.93 18.44 -0.44
CA GLY A 50 3.12 18.45 0.78
C GLY A 50 3.93 18.48 2.08
N ASP A 51 5.22 18.86 2.02
CA ASP A 51 6.17 18.81 3.14
C ASP A 51 6.34 17.42 3.77
N ASN A 52 6.05 16.34 3.04
CA ASN A 52 6.23 14.98 3.53
C ASN A 52 7.65 14.48 3.21
N ILE A 53 8.22 13.66 4.10
CA ILE A 53 9.56 13.08 3.93
C ILE A 53 9.39 11.65 3.43
N TYR A 54 9.71 11.42 2.16
CA TYR A 54 9.74 10.09 1.56
C TYR A 54 10.92 9.26 2.10
N LYS A 55 10.66 7.98 2.40
CA LYS A 55 11.63 7.04 2.98
C LYS A 55 11.69 5.68 2.28
N GLY A 56 11.57 5.67 0.96
CA GLY A 56 11.68 4.42 0.20
C GLY A 56 13.11 4.09 -0.25
N GLU A 57 13.19 3.20 -1.23
CA GLU A 57 14.44 2.73 -1.83
C GLU A 57 15.08 3.81 -2.71
N ASN A 58 16.39 4.01 -2.54
CA ASN A 58 17.22 4.70 -3.53
C ASN A 58 17.43 3.76 -4.74
N ASP A 59 17.63 4.30 -5.95
CA ASP A 59 17.72 3.54 -7.23
C ASP A 59 18.78 2.42 -7.28
N GLY A 60 19.63 2.27 -6.26
CA GLY A 60 20.63 1.19 -6.11
C GLY A 60 20.39 0.20 -4.97
N GLU A 61 19.35 0.39 -4.14
CA GLU A 61 18.99 -0.51 -3.04
C GLU A 61 17.90 -1.49 -3.49
N SER A 62 18.07 -2.15 -4.65
CA SER A 62 17.10 -3.15 -5.08
C SER A 62 17.16 -4.37 -4.16
N LEU A 63 16.06 -4.59 -3.44
CA LEU A 63 15.91 -5.62 -2.40
C LEU A 63 15.63 -7.02 -2.93
N ALA A 64 15.87 -7.22 -4.23
CA ALA A 64 15.63 -8.49 -4.92
C ALA A 64 16.35 -9.68 -4.26
N ASN A 65 17.41 -9.43 -3.48
CA ASN A 65 18.15 -10.45 -2.74
C ASN A 65 18.12 -10.18 -1.22
N PHE A 66 17.12 -10.76 -0.55
CA PHE A 66 16.82 -10.68 0.90
C PHE A 66 17.95 -11.18 1.85
N SER A 67 19.06 -11.69 1.32
CA SER A 67 20.07 -12.39 2.12
C SER A 67 20.99 -11.47 2.94
N ASP A 68 20.95 -10.15 2.73
CA ASP A 68 21.81 -9.24 3.47
C ASP A 68 21.11 -8.69 4.73
N GLU A 69 21.59 -9.13 5.89
CA GLU A 69 21.12 -8.71 7.22
C GLU A 69 21.25 -7.19 7.43
N TYR A 70 22.21 -6.56 6.74
CA TYR A 70 22.40 -5.11 6.74
C TYR A 70 21.27 -4.37 6.00
N ILE A 71 20.84 -4.90 4.86
CA ILE A 71 19.72 -4.37 4.08
C ILE A 71 18.44 -4.44 4.93
N ALA A 72 18.17 -5.61 5.53
CA ALA A 72 17.02 -5.79 6.40
C ALA A 72 17.03 -4.83 7.61
N SER A 73 18.19 -4.58 8.23
CA SER A 73 18.28 -3.66 9.37
C SER A 73 18.04 -2.19 8.96
N THR A 74 18.61 -1.75 7.84
CA THR A 74 18.40 -0.39 7.29
C THR A 74 16.92 -0.13 6.98
N LEU A 75 16.21 -1.11 6.43
CA LEU A 75 14.78 -0.98 6.11
C LEU A 75 13.91 -0.96 7.36
N ARG A 76 14.24 -1.79 8.34
CA ARG A 76 13.58 -1.72 9.65
C ARG A 76 13.70 -0.32 10.24
N ASP A 77 14.86 0.33 10.09
CA ASP A 77 15.10 1.68 10.61
C ASP A 77 14.29 2.74 9.85
N LYS A 78 14.21 2.63 8.52
CA LYS A 78 13.35 3.49 7.69
C LYS A 78 11.87 3.38 8.09
N ILE A 79 11.37 2.15 8.28
CA ILE A 79 9.98 1.91 8.69
C ILE A 79 9.74 2.40 10.13
N TYR A 80 10.66 2.11 11.05
CA TYR A 80 10.58 2.51 12.46
C TYR A 80 10.50 4.03 12.65
N ASP A 81 11.26 4.79 11.87
CA ASP A 81 11.22 6.25 11.89
C ASP A 81 10.17 6.81 10.90
N SER A 82 9.21 6.01 10.43
CA SER A 82 8.08 6.48 9.63
C SER A 82 6.81 6.60 10.48
N SER A 83 5.88 7.44 10.06
CA SER A 83 4.56 7.59 10.68
C SER A 83 3.45 6.94 9.86
N ILE A 84 3.67 6.81 8.55
CA ILE A 84 2.73 6.26 7.59
C ILE A 84 3.48 5.29 6.68
N THR A 85 2.81 4.19 6.32
CA THR A 85 3.21 3.28 5.26
C THR A 85 2.16 3.32 4.14
N ILE A 86 2.57 3.72 2.93
CA ILE A 86 1.78 3.57 1.72
C ILE A 86 2.12 2.23 1.08
N VAL A 87 1.11 1.43 0.79
CA VAL A 87 1.23 0.18 0.04
C VAL A 87 0.71 0.44 -1.36
N LEU A 88 1.58 0.41 -2.37
CA LEU A 88 1.13 0.44 -3.76
C LEU A 88 0.68 -0.96 -4.17
N VAL A 89 -0.60 -1.09 -4.46
CA VAL A 89 -1.21 -2.34 -4.93
C VAL A 89 -1.36 -2.27 -6.43
N SER A 90 -0.60 -3.11 -7.13
CA SER A 90 -0.73 -3.34 -8.57
C SER A 90 -1.24 -4.75 -8.82
N LYS A 91 -1.80 -4.99 -10.01
CA LYS A 91 -2.39 -6.27 -10.39
C LYS A 91 -1.39 -7.44 -10.31
N GLY A 92 -0.12 -7.19 -10.61
CA GLY A 92 0.96 -8.18 -10.59
C GLY A 92 1.84 -8.15 -9.33
N MET A 93 1.40 -7.49 -8.24
CA MET A 93 2.22 -7.29 -7.03
C MET A 93 2.63 -8.59 -6.32
N LYS A 94 1.86 -9.67 -6.50
CA LYS A 94 2.07 -10.96 -5.85
C LYS A 94 2.56 -11.98 -6.87
N ASP A 95 3.71 -12.59 -6.58
CA ASP A 95 4.14 -13.79 -7.29
C ASP A 95 3.36 -15.00 -6.74
N ILE A 96 2.59 -15.68 -7.58
CA ILE A 96 1.75 -16.81 -7.15
C ILE A 96 2.54 -18.12 -6.98
N PHE A 97 3.79 -18.17 -7.46
CA PHE A 97 4.65 -19.34 -7.37
C PHE A 97 5.59 -19.29 -6.15
N ILE A 98 5.64 -18.16 -5.45
CA ILE A 98 6.47 -17.94 -4.27
C ILE A 98 5.56 -17.78 -3.05
N ASN A 99 5.89 -18.41 -1.91
CA ASN A 99 5.11 -18.20 -0.69
C ASN A 99 5.12 -16.73 -0.29
N GLU A 100 4.01 -16.25 0.29
CA GLU A 100 3.92 -14.84 0.69
C GLU A 100 4.99 -14.41 1.71
N LYS A 101 5.34 -15.30 2.65
CA LYS A 101 6.40 -15.08 3.63
C LYS A 101 7.80 -14.91 3.02
N ASP A 102 7.99 -15.43 1.80
CA ASP A 102 9.25 -15.36 1.06
C ASP A 102 9.25 -14.15 0.10
N GLN A 103 8.16 -13.37 0.06
CA GLN A 103 8.05 -12.11 -0.68
C GLN A 103 8.21 -10.92 0.27
N TRP A 104 8.75 -9.82 -0.26
CA TRP A 104 9.21 -8.69 0.54
C TRP A 104 8.07 -7.84 1.16
N MET A 105 7.03 -7.53 0.38
CA MET A 105 5.97 -6.60 0.81
C MET A 105 5.23 -7.05 2.09
N PRO A 106 4.83 -8.34 2.25
CA PRO A 106 4.17 -8.79 3.48
C PRO A 106 4.98 -8.54 4.75
N TRP A 107 6.31 -8.68 4.67
CA TRP A 107 7.20 -8.44 5.80
C TRP A 107 7.24 -6.94 6.18
N GLU A 108 7.32 -6.04 5.20
CA GLU A 108 7.30 -4.58 5.46
C GLU A 108 5.98 -4.11 6.07
N ILE A 109 4.87 -4.65 5.57
CA ILE A 109 3.53 -4.35 6.10
C ILE A 109 3.43 -4.87 7.53
N SER A 110 3.92 -6.09 7.79
CA SER A 110 3.97 -6.68 9.14
C SER A 110 4.76 -5.80 10.09
N TYR A 111 5.93 -5.32 9.65
CA TYR A 111 6.78 -4.46 10.46
C TYR A 111 6.12 -3.10 10.73
N SER A 112 5.45 -2.53 9.73
CA SER A 112 4.71 -1.26 9.84
C SER A 112 3.54 -1.33 10.85
N LEU A 113 2.89 -2.49 10.97
CA LEU A 113 1.75 -2.70 11.88
C LEU A 113 2.18 -3.00 13.33
N LYS A 114 3.44 -3.42 13.54
CA LYS A 114 3.98 -3.77 14.85
C LYS A 114 4.45 -2.53 15.60
N GLU A 115 4.29 -2.59 16.92
CA GLU A 115 4.99 -1.68 17.82
C GLU A 115 6.31 -2.34 18.19
N SER A 116 7.38 -1.55 18.30
CA SER A 116 8.67 -2.07 18.71
C SER A 116 9.35 -1.13 19.68
N THR A 117 9.90 -1.70 20.76
CA THR A 117 10.69 -0.93 21.72
C THR A 117 12.17 -1.02 21.34
N ARG A 118 12.80 0.13 21.08
CA ARG A 118 14.24 0.23 20.85
C ARG A 118 14.81 1.33 21.74
N ASN A 119 15.91 1.05 22.43
CA ASN A 119 16.59 2.02 23.29
C ASN A 119 15.65 2.74 24.27
N GLY A 120 14.68 2.03 24.85
CA GLY A 120 13.71 2.59 25.80
C GLY A 120 12.53 3.37 25.19
N ARG A 121 12.47 3.52 23.86
CA ARG A 121 11.35 4.16 23.15
C ARG A 121 10.54 3.14 22.35
N THR A 122 9.25 3.04 22.64
CA THR A 122 8.31 2.25 21.84
C THR A 122 7.83 3.06 20.64
N SER A 123 8.07 2.57 19.42
CA SER A 123 7.44 3.16 18.22
C SER A 123 5.95 2.89 18.25
N LEU A 124 5.17 3.89 17.83
CA LEU A 124 3.77 3.67 17.47
C LEU A 124 3.74 2.82 16.19
N SER A 125 2.70 2.02 16.02
CA SER A 125 2.38 1.41 14.73
C SER A 125 2.19 2.50 13.66
N ASN A 126 2.55 2.25 12.41
CA ASN A 126 2.28 3.22 11.34
C ASN A 126 0.78 3.27 11.01
N GLY A 127 0.32 4.42 10.54
CA GLY A 127 -0.90 4.46 9.72
C GLY A 127 -0.60 3.78 8.39
N VAL A 128 -1.45 2.86 7.96
CA VAL A 128 -1.24 2.14 6.70
C VAL A 128 -2.35 2.49 5.74
N VAL A 129 -2.01 2.81 4.49
CA VAL A 129 -2.97 3.08 3.41
C VAL A 129 -2.57 2.32 2.15
N VAL A 130 -3.54 1.70 1.51
CA VAL A 130 -3.38 1.09 0.19
C VAL A 130 -3.71 2.13 -0.87
N VAL A 131 -2.79 2.35 -1.81
CA VAL A 131 -3.04 3.10 -3.04
C VAL A 131 -3.01 2.11 -4.19
N VAL A 132 -4.17 1.95 -4.81
CA VAL A 132 -4.39 1.00 -5.91
C VAL A 132 -3.91 1.66 -7.20
N LEU A 133 -3.03 1.00 -7.95
CA LEU A 133 -2.59 1.47 -9.25
C LEU A 133 -3.59 1.01 -10.33
N PRO A 134 -3.87 1.82 -11.36
CA PRO A 134 -4.65 1.33 -12.50
C PRO A 134 -3.88 0.22 -13.22
N ASP A 135 -4.60 -0.77 -13.74
CA ASP A 135 -4.02 -1.83 -14.57
C ASP A 135 -3.62 -1.33 -15.95
N GLU A 136 -3.16 -2.22 -16.83
CA GLU A 136 -2.64 -1.89 -18.16
C GLU A 136 -3.66 -1.15 -19.05
N TYR A 137 -4.95 -1.24 -18.72
CA TYR A 137 -6.06 -0.63 -19.43
C TYR A 137 -6.60 0.63 -18.73
N GLY A 138 -5.95 1.11 -17.66
CA GLY A 138 -6.46 2.21 -16.85
C GLY A 138 -7.57 1.80 -15.88
N SER A 139 -7.82 0.50 -15.70
CA SER A 139 -8.92 -0.03 -14.91
C SER A 139 -8.51 -0.36 -13.48
N TYR A 140 -9.46 -0.22 -12.57
CA TYR A 140 -9.33 -0.68 -11.17
C TYR A 140 -10.10 -1.98 -10.92
N GLY A 141 -10.79 -2.53 -11.93
CA GLY A 141 -11.74 -3.64 -11.78
C GLY A 141 -11.11 -4.95 -11.30
N TYR A 142 -9.78 -5.09 -11.38
CA TYR A 142 -9.09 -6.23 -10.76
C TYR A 142 -9.22 -6.22 -9.24
N TYR A 143 -9.43 -5.05 -8.61
CA TYR A 143 -9.60 -4.88 -7.18
C TYR A 143 -10.94 -4.23 -6.77
N LEU A 144 -11.33 -3.14 -7.42
CA LEU A 144 -12.49 -2.33 -7.04
C LEU A 144 -13.55 -2.38 -8.15
N ASN A 145 -14.68 -3.01 -7.88
CA ASN A 145 -15.81 -3.11 -8.82
C ASN A 145 -17.04 -2.40 -8.27
N PHE A 146 -17.63 -1.51 -9.06
CA PHE A 146 -18.88 -0.87 -8.67
C PHE A 146 -20.06 -1.81 -8.91
N ASP A 147 -20.89 -1.97 -7.88
CA ASP A 147 -22.16 -2.69 -7.94
C ASP A 147 -23.30 -1.68 -8.02
N GLY A 148 -23.94 -1.60 -9.19
CA GLY A 148 -25.06 -0.70 -9.43
C GLY A 148 -26.36 -1.12 -8.73
N ILE A 149 -26.52 -2.39 -8.33
CA ILE A 149 -27.72 -2.87 -7.63
C ILE A 149 -27.70 -2.37 -6.19
N CYS A 150 -26.55 -2.45 -5.54
CA CYS A 150 -26.36 -2.04 -4.14
C CYS A 150 -25.81 -0.62 -3.99
N ASN A 151 -25.43 0.03 -5.10
CA ASN A 151 -24.72 1.31 -5.15
C ASN A 151 -23.49 1.32 -4.23
N CYS A 152 -22.67 0.28 -4.31
CA CYS A 152 -21.50 0.08 -3.45
C CYS A 152 -20.27 -0.36 -4.25
N ILE A 153 -19.11 -0.41 -3.58
CA ILE A 153 -17.87 -0.93 -4.16
C ILE A 153 -17.60 -2.31 -3.59
N ASN A 154 -17.50 -3.29 -4.47
CA ASN A 154 -17.01 -4.63 -4.17
C ASN A 154 -15.48 -4.63 -4.23
N TYR A 155 -14.86 -5.23 -3.22
CA TYR A 155 -13.41 -5.35 -3.08
C TYR A 155 -13.00 -6.80 -3.37
N ASN A 156 -12.28 -7.02 -4.46
CA ASN A 156 -11.72 -8.33 -4.79
C ASN A 156 -10.43 -8.54 -3.99
N THR A 157 -10.53 -9.12 -2.79
CA THR A 157 -9.38 -9.18 -1.87
C THR A 157 -8.48 -10.41 -2.05
N ASP A 158 -8.87 -11.38 -2.87
CA ASP A 158 -8.21 -12.69 -2.94
C ASP A 158 -6.79 -12.62 -3.51
N PHE A 159 -6.55 -11.71 -4.46
CA PHE A 159 -5.22 -11.52 -5.04
C PHE A 159 -4.25 -10.79 -4.09
N LEU A 160 -4.77 -10.17 -3.03
CA LEU A 160 -3.94 -9.47 -2.06
C LEU A 160 -3.04 -10.46 -1.30
N PHE A 161 -1.94 -9.93 -0.75
CA PHE A 161 -1.23 -10.62 0.32
C PHE A 161 -2.19 -10.82 1.52
N GLN A 162 -2.09 -11.97 2.18
CA GLN A 162 -2.83 -12.35 3.36
C GLN A 162 -2.84 -11.25 4.42
N ILE A 163 -1.70 -10.59 4.65
CA ILE A 163 -1.64 -9.51 5.64
C ILE A 163 -2.50 -8.30 5.27
N LEU A 164 -2.67 -7.99 3.97
CA LEU A 164 -3.58 -6.93 3.54
C LEU A 164 -5.03 -7.40 3.61
N ARG A 165 -5.31 -8.59 3.05
CA ARG A 165 -6.65 -9.20 3.04
C ARG A 165 -7.24 -9.33 4.44
N ASP A 166 -6.46 -9.83 5.41
CA ASP A 166 -6.91 -10.04 6.79
C ASP A 166 -7.06 -8.72 7.58
N ASN A 167 -6.65 -7.58 7.03
CA ASN A 167 -6.87 -6.24 7.60
C ASN A 167 -7.94 -5.42 6.85
N MET A 168 -8.69 -6.07 5.96
CA MET A 168 -9.89 -5.51 5.35
C MET A 168 -11.14 -6.02 6.07
N PHE A 169 -12.19 -5.19 6.12
CA PHE A 169 -13.48 -5.51 6.77
C PHE A 169 -13.31 -6.01 8.22
N ASN A 170 -12.28 -5.53 8.92
CA ASN A 170 -11.84 -6.05 10.20
C ASN A 170 -12.26 -5.18 11.41
N ILE A 171 -13.19 -4.25 11.23
CA ILE A 171 -13.80 -3.50 12.34
C ILE A 171 -14.52 -4.47 13.30
N LYS A 172 -14.36 -4.27 14.61
CA LYS A 172 -14.93 -5.15 15.65
C LYS A 172 -16.46 -5.07 15.72
N ILE A 173 -17.01 -3.87 15.52
CA ILE A 173 -18.44 -3.59 15.55
C ILE A 173 -18.80 -2.92 14.22
N PRO A 174 -19.17 -3.68 13.19
CA PRO A 174 -19.45 -3.13 11.88
C PRO A 174 -20.83 -2.46 11.82
N ASP A 175 -20.89 -1.31 11.17
CA ASP A 175 -22.16 -0.74 10.71
C ASP A 175 -22.52 -1.33 9.34
N THR A 176 -23.60 -2.11 9.28
CA THR A 176 -24.02 -2.81 8.07
C THR A 176 -25.49 -2.60 7.74
N TYR A 177 -25.83 -2.79 6.47
CA TYR A 177 -27.22 -2.90 6.01
C TYR A 177 -27.37 -3.98 4.96
N LEU A 178 -28.59 -4.47 4.78
CA LEU A 178 -28.91 -5.49 3.77
C LEU A 178 -29.26 -4.81 2.45
N CYS A 179 -28.59 -5.22 1.37
CA CYS A 179 -28.92 -4.82 0.01
C CYS A 179 -30.11 -5.62 -0.55
N SER A 180 -30.76 -5.09 -1.58
CA SER A 180 -31.87 -5.73 -2.31
C SER A 180 -31.54 -7.12 -2.87
N ASN A 181 -30.28 -7.40 -3.17
CA ASN A 181 -29.81 -8.72 -3.63
C ASN A 181 -29.45 -9.69 -2.48
N GLY A 182 -29.68 -9.31 -1.22
CA GLY A 182 -29.37 -10.11 -0.03
C GLY A 182 -27.93 -9.98 0.47
N SER A 183 -27.08 -9.17 -0.17
CA SER A 183 -25.70 -8.93 0.28
C SER A 183 -25.66 -8.00 1.50
N THR A 184 -24.74 -8.27 2.43
CA THR A 184 -24.46 -7.38 3.57
C THR A 184 -23.44 -6.32 3.15
N ILE A 185 -23.82 -5.05 3.27
CA ILE A 185 -22.97 -3.92 2.89
C ILE A 185 -22.43 -3.23 4.14
N PHE A 186 -21.14 -2.92 4.14
CA PHE A 186 -20.46 -2.19 5.22
C PHE A 186 -20.46 -0.69 4.95
N ARG A 187 -20.65 0.12 6.01
CA ARG A 187 -20.57 1.58 5.96
C ARG A 187 -19.41 2.12 6.79
N GLY A 188 -18.95 3.31 6.42
CA GLY A 188 -17.91 4.03 7.15
C GLY A 188 -16.53 3.39 7.00
N ASP A 189 -15.73 3.48 8.07
CA ASP A 189 -14.35 3.00 8.12
C ASP A 189 -14.32 1.52 8.55
N PHE A 190 -14.75 0.62 7.66
CA PHE A 190 -14.88 -0.82 7.97
C PHE A 190 -13.55 -1.61 7.94
N SER A 191 -12.49 -1.03 7.37
CA SER A 191 -11.15 -1.61 7.27
C SER A 191 -10.14 -0.74 7.99
N TYR A 192 -9.23 -1.35 8.76
CA TYR A 192 -8.10 -0.64 9.36
C TYR A 192 -7.18 -0.05 8.28
N ILE A 193 -6.98 -0.78 7.18
CA ILE A 193 -6.20 -0.32 6.02
C ILE A 193 -7.17 0.15 4.92
N PRO A 194 -7.37 1.47 4.71
CA PRO A 194 -8.22 1.96 3.66
C PRO A 194 -7.54 1.78 2.30
N SER A 195 -8.34 1.53 1.25
CA SER A 195 -7.86 1.39 -0.12
C SER A 195 -8.41 2.51 -1.00
N ILE A 196 -7.52 3.23 -1.67
CA ILE A 196 -7.80 4.45 -2.43
C ILE A 196 -7.26 4.28 -3.85
N LYS A 197 -8.01 4.72 -4.87
CA LYS A 197 -7.51 4.72 -6.25
C LYS A 197 -6.37 5.73 -6.39
N TRP A 198 -5.37 5.40 -7.22
CA TRP A 198 -4.28 6.32 -7.56
C TRP A 198 -4.79 7.70 -8.01
N GLU A 199 -5.78 7.72 -8.89
CA GLU A 199 -6.38 8.96 -9.40
C GLU A 199 -7.00 9.84 -8.31
N ASP A 200 -7.60 9.23 -7.29
CA ASP A 200 -8.17 9.98 -6.17
C ASP A 200 -7.06 10.46 -5.22
N PHE A 201 -6.09 9.57 -4.94
CA PHE A 201 -4.98 9.84 -4.03
C PHE A 201 -4.13 11.04 -4.51
N LYS A 202 -3.78 11.10 -5.80
CA LYS A 202 -2.92 12.16 -6.33
C LYS A 202 -3.57 13.55 -6.28
N ILE A 203 -4.90 13.63 -6.24
CA ILE A 203 -5.64 14.89 -6.10
C ILE A 203 -5.57 15.40 -4.65
N ASN A 204 -5.79 14.51 -3.68
CA ASN A 204 -5.90 14.88 -2.26
C ASN A 204 -5.05 13.99 -1.34
N PRO A 205 -3.71 13.95 -1.50
CA PRO A 205 -2.85 13.01 -0.77
C PRO A 205 -2.96 13.21 0.76
N ASN A 206 -2.95 14.46 1.22
CA ASN A 206 -3.03 14.78 2.65
C ASN A 206 -4.30 14.24 3.32
N MET A 207 -5.45 14.27 2.62
CA MET A 207 -6.71 13.73 3.15
C MET A 207 -6.59 12.24 3.49
N TYR A 208 -5.97 11.46 2.61
CA TYR A 208 -5.80 10.02 2.80
C TYR A 208 -4.69 9.68 3.80
N LEU A 209 -3.63 10.48 3.84
CA LEU A 209 -2.57 10.37 4.86
C LEU A 209 -3.13 10.66 6.27
N ASP A 210 -3.96 11.68 6.42
CA ASP A 210 -4.63 11.99 7.69
C ASP A 210 -5.65 10.92 8.07
N LYS A 211 -6.35 10.34 7.09
CA LYS A 211 -7.21 9.18 7.33
C LYS A 211 -6.42 7.98 7.86
N ALA A 212 -5.25 7.69 7.30
CA ALA A 212 -4.39 6.59 7.78
C ALA A 212 -3.93 6.81 9.24
N ILE A 213 -3.59 8.06 9.60
CA ILE A 213 -3.26 8.44 10.98
C ILE A 213 -4.46 8.27 11.91
N LYS A 214 -5.63 8.75 11.51
CA LYS A 214 -6.86 8.60 12.29
C LYS A 214 -7.16 7.13 12.58
N LEU A 215 -7.05 6.26 11.57
CA LEU A 215 -7.31 4.81 11.73
C LEU A 215 -6.28 4.16 12.65
N ARG A 216 -5.00 4.53 12.54
CA ARG A 216 -3.96 4.13 13.50
C ARG A 216 -4.33 4.50 14.94
N ASP A 217 -4.77 5.73 15.17
CA ASP A 217 -5.13 6.21 16.50
C ASP A 217 -6.40 5.51 17.03
N GLN A 218 -7.20 4.93 16.13
CA GLN A 218 -8.40 4.14 16.42
C GLN A 218 -8.17 2.62 16.29
N LYS A 219 -6.92 2.14 16.25
CA LYS A 219 -6.56 0.73 16.02
C LYS A 219 -7.28 -0.28 16.92
N GLU A 220 -7.62 0.12 18.15
CA GLU A 220 -8.33 -0.74 19.11
C GLU A 220 -9.75 -1.10 18.68
N GLN A 221 -10.32 -0.39 17.69
CA GLN A 221 -11.63 -0.70 17.11
C GLN A 221 -11.56 -1.83 16.07
N TYR A 222 -10.37 -2.32 15.73
CA TYR A 222 -10.15 -3.28 14.65
C TYR A 222 -9.45 -4.56 15.13
N ASN A 223 -9.72 -5.67 14.47
CA ASN A 223 -9.01 -6.93 14.63
C ASN A 223 -7.81 -6.92 13.67
N ILE A 224 -6.68 -6.37 14.11
CA ILE A 224 -5.50 -6.15 13.26
C ILE A 224 -4.63 -7.40 13.19
N THR A 225 -4.40 -7.89 11.98
CA THR A 225 -3.46 -8.99 11.73
C THR A 225 -2.07 -8.44 11.45
N LYS A 226 -1.10 -8.73 12.31
CA LYS A 226 0.27 -8.18 12.21
C LYS A 226 1.32 -9.18 11.75
N THR A 227 0.93 -10.43 11.49
CA THR A 227 1.84 -11.53 11.16
C THR A 227 1.51 -12.10 9.80
N VAL A 228 2.56 -12.41 9.03
CA VAL A 228 2.46 -13.16 7.77
C VAL A 228 2.31 -14.65 8.11
N LYS A 229 1.41 -15.34 7.39
CA LYS A 229 1.18 -16.78 7.51
C LYS A 229 1.87 -17.55 6.41
#